data_AF-A0A662VMH9-F1
#
_entry.id   AF-A0A662VMH9-F1
#
_cell.length_a   1.000
_cell.length_b   1.000
_cell.length_c   1.000
_cell.angle_alpha   90.00
_cell.angle_beta   90.00
_cell.angle_gamma   90.00
#
_symmetry.space_group_name_H-M   'P 1'
#
loop_
_entity.id
_entity.type
_entity.pdbx_description
1 polymer ?
#
loop_
_entity_poly.entity_id
_entity_poly.type
_entity_poly.pdbx_seq_one_letter_code
_entity_poly.pdbx_strand_id
1 'polypeptide(L)' 'MGYKEAVEKKLTEIIGNMDELARCRELWRKIVNAYEQHGEDGIKSTLIKQAEEISQRFEKLLEQLRKKLY' A
#
# COMPACT_ATOMS: atom_id res chain seq x y z
N MET A 1 11.19 5.81 21.37
CA MET A 1 10.79 5.79 19.94
C MET A 1 9.75 4.70 19.78
N GLY A 2 8.57 5.06 19.30
CA GLY A 2 7.51 4.10 19.02
C GLY A 2 7.86 3.21 17.82
N TYR A 3 7.34 1.99 17.77
CA TYR A 3 7.55 1.05 16.65
C TYR A 3 7.19 1.68 15.29
N LYS A 4 6.17 2.55 15.27
CA LYS A 4 5.75 3.34 14.10
C LYS A 4 6.86 4.25 13.55
N GLU A 5 7.54 5.00 14.42
CA GLU A 5 8.59 5.95 14.05
C GLU A 5 9.83 5.22 13.52
N ALA A 6 10.15 4.05 14.09
CA ALA A 6 11.26 3.22 13.64
C ALA A 6 11.04 2.71 12.21
N VAL A 7 9.81 2.30 11.88
CA VAL A 7 9.47 1.84 10.53
C VAL A 7 9.45 3.00 9.54
N GLU A 8 8.91 4.16 9.89
CA GLU A 8 8.93 5.35 9.01
C GLU A 8 10.35 5.83 8.70
N LYS A 9 11.24 5.80 9.70
CA LYS A 9 12.66 6.09 9.51
C LYS A 9 13.31 5.09 8.55
N LYS A 10 13.09 3.79 8.76
CA LYS A 10 13.64 2.73 7.92
C LYS A 10 13.12 2.78 6.48
N LEU A 11 11.85 3.12 6.27
CA LEU A 11 11.29 3.35 4.93
C LEU A 11 12.01 4.48 4.20
N THR A 12 12.35 5.55 4.92
CA THR A 12 13.06 6.72 4.38
C THR A 12 14.51 6.38 3.99
N GLU A 13 15.15 5.46 4.71
CA GLU A 13 16.51 5.01 4.43
C GLU A 13 16.61 4.09 3.21
N ILE A 14 15.56 3.29 2.95
CA ILE A 14 15.56 2.28 1.90
C ILE A 14 15.02 2.84 0.57
N ILE A 15 14.05 3.75 0.63
CA ILE A 15 13.36 4.25 -0.56
C ILE A 15 13.93 5.61 -0.97
N GLY A 16 14.78 5.60 -2.00
CA GLY A 16 15.36 6.82 -2.58
C GLY A 16 14.38 7.61 -3.46
N ASN A 17 13.28 7.00 -3.90
CA ASN A 17 12.25 7.66 -4.70
C ASN A 17 11.17 8.29 -3.80
N MET A 18 11.04 9.62 -3.83
CA MET A 18 10.10 10.34 -2.97
C MET A 18 8.63 9.96 -3.19
N ASP A 19 8.22 9.62 -4.42
CA ASP A 19 6.85 9.21 -4.71
C ASP A 19 6.54 7.81 -4.17
N GLU A 20 7.49 6.89 -4.28
CA GLU A 20 7.39 5.55 -3.67
C GLU A 20 7.38 5.64 -2.15
N LEU A 21 8.21 6.51 -1.58
CA LEU A 21 8.27 6.74 -0.15
C LEU A 21 6.93 7.28 0.38
N ALA A 22 6.32 8.22 -0.32
CA ALA A 22 5.01 8.76 0.03
C ALA A 22 3.93 7.66 0.03
N ARG A 23 3.90 6.83 -1.02
CA ARG A 23 2.97 5.70 -1.11
C ARG A 23 3.18 4.69 0.01
N CYS A 24 4.43 4.31 0.28
CA CYS A 24 4.76 3.36 1.35
C CYS A 24 4.40 3.89 2.74
N ARG A 25 4.64 5.17 3.03
CA ARG A 25 4.21 5.80 4.29
C ARG A 25 2.70 5.84 4.43
N GLU A 26 1.97 6.13 3.36
CA GLU A 26 0.51 6.11 3.40
C GLU A 26 -0.04 4.70 3.69
N LEU A 27 0.55 3.68 3.05
CA LEU A 27 0.19 2.28 3.25
C LEU A 27 0.52 1.83 4.68
N TRP A 28 1.69 2.20 5.19
CA TRP A 28 2.09 1.96 6.58
C TRP A 28 1.10 2.58 7.57
N ARG A 29 0.70 3.84 7.34
CA ARG A 29 -0.30 4.51 8.19
C ARG A 29 -1.65 3.79 8.17
N LYS A 30 -2.10 3.29 7.00
CA LYS A 30 -3.34 2.51 6.91
C LYS A 30 -3.24 1.21 7.72
N ILE A 31 -2.11 0.51 7.65
CA ILE A 31 -1.86 -0.72 8.41
C ILE A 31 -1.88 -0.45 9.92
N VAL A 32 -1.17 0.58 10.37
CA VAL A 32 -1.12 0.96 11.80
C VAL A 32 -2.51 1.32 12.31
N ASN A 33 -3.26 2.15 11.59
CA ASN A 33 -4.62 2.51 11.99
C ASN A 33 -5.55 1.30 12.05
N ALA A 34 -5.44 0.38 11.09
CA ALA A 34 -6.25 -0.84 11.08
C ALA A 34 -5.92 -1.77 12.25
N TYR A 35 -4.64 -1.86 12.62
CA TYR A 35 -4.19 -2.58 13.81
C TYR A 35 -4.73 -1.97 15.10
N GLU A 36 -4.66 -0.64 15.24
CA GLU A 36 -5.17 0.07 16.41
C GLU A 36 -6.69 -0.08 16.58
N GLN A 37 -7.44 -0.16 15.47
CA GLN A 37 -8.90 -0.26 15.51
C GLN A 37 -9.43 -1.69 15.64
N HIS A 38 -8.78 -2.66 14.98
CA HIS A 38 -9.33 -4.01 14.79
C HIS A 38 -8.28 -5.12 14.99
N GLY A 39 -7.08 -4.80 15.48
CA GLY A 39 -6.01 -5.76 15.68
C GLY A 39 -5.51 -6.39 14.38
N GLU A 40 -5.05 -7.63 14.48
CA GLU A 40 -4.46 -8.37 13.35
C GLU A 40 -5.44 -8.56 12.18
N ASP A 41 -6.73 -8.78 12.47
CA ASP A 41 -7.76 -8.96 11.45
C ASP A 41 -8.02 -7.68 10.65
N GLY A 42 -7.85 -6.51 11.29
CA GLY A 42 -7.86 -5.21 10.61
C GLY A 42 -6.74 -5.08 9.58
N ILE A 43 -5.53 -5.52 9.94
CA ILE A 43 -4.40 -5.55 9.01
C ILE A 43 -4.71 -6.44 7.82
N LYS A 44 -5.15 -7.68 8.07
CA LYS A 44 -5.48 -8.66 7.01
C LYS A 44 -6.53 -8.09 6.05
N SER A 45 -7.62 -7.54 6.58
CA SER A 45 -8.68 -6.93 5.76
C SER A 45 -8.16 -5.77 4.90
N THR A 46 -7.31 -4.91 5.48
CA THR A 46 -6.72 -3.77 4.77
C THR A 46 -5.79 -4.21 3.64
N LEU A 47 -4.96 -5.22 3.89
CA LEU A 47 -4.06 -5.77 2.87
C LEU A 47 -4.82 -6.46 1.74
N ILE A 48 -5.88 -7.22 2.05
CA ILE A 48 -6.74 -7.85 1.04
C ILE A 48 -7.38 -6.79 0.14
N LYS A 49 -7.99 -5.75 0.71
CA LYS A 49 -8.59 -4.65 -0.05
C LYS A 49 -7.58 -3.97 -0.97
N GLN A 50 -6.37 -3.71 -0.48
CA GLN A 50 -5.32 -3.13 -1.31
C GLN A 50 -4.91 -4.06 -2.47
N ALA A 51 -4.79 -5.36 -2.23
CA ALA A 51 -4.49 -6.31 -3.29
C ALA A 51 -5.60 -6.37 -4.36
N GLU A 52 -6.86 -6.32 -3.95
CA GLU A 52 -8.02 -6.24 -4.87
C GLU A 52 -7.99 -4.95 -5.70
N GLU A 53 -7.75 -3.79 -5.08
CA GLU A 53 -7.64 -2.51 -5.78
C GLU A 53 -6.53 -2.53 -6.85
N ILE A 54 -5.37 -3.09 -6.53
CA ILE A 54 -4.26 -3.25 -7.47
C ILE A 54 -4.67 -4.16 -8.63
N SER A 55 -5.31 -5.29 -8.33
CA SER A 55 -5.74 -6.26 -9.34
C SER A 55 -6.74 -5.64 -10.31
N GLN A 56 -7.73 -4.89 -9.80
CA GLN A 56 -8.71 -4.17 -10.64
C GLN A 56 -8.06 -3.09 -11.50
N ARG A 57 -7.08 -2.34 -10.96
CA ARG A 57 -6.34 -1.35 -11.75
C ARG A 57 -5.54 -2.01 -12.87
N PHE A 58 -4.89 -3.13 -12.58
CA PHE A 58 -4.14 -3.88 -13.56
C PHE A 58 -5.04 -4.42 -14.68
N GLU A 59 -6.20 -4.97 -14.33
CA GLU A 59 -7.18 -5.46 -15.30
C GLU A 59 -7.69 -4.34 -16.22
N LYS A 60 -7.97 -3.15 -15.68
CA LYS A 60 -8.32 -1.96 -16.48
C LYS A 60 -7.22 -1.57 -17.46
N LEU A 61 -5.96 -1.57 -17.02
CA LEU A 61 -4.83 -1.27 -17.89
C LEU A 61 -4.65 -2.32 -18.99
N LEU A 62 -4.85 -3.61 -18.67
CA LEU A 62 -4.85 -4.68 -19.66
C LEU A 62 -5.96 -4.50 -20.70
N GLU A 63 -7.16 -4.12 -20.28
CA GLU A 63 -8.28 -3.87 -21.20
C GLU A 63 -7.99 -2.69 -22.13
N GLN A 64 -7.43 -1.60 -21.58
CA GLN A 64 -6.99 -0.45 -22.38
C GLN A 64 -5.92 -0.82 -23.41
N LEU A 65 -4.98 -1.69 -23.02
CA LEU A 65 -3.94 -2.19 -23.94
C LEU A 65 -4.56 -3.05 -25.05
N ARG A 66 -5.47 -3.97 -24.70
CA ARG A 66 -6.19 -4.79 -25.69
C ARG A 66 -6.92 -3.91 -26.71
N LYS A 67 -7.62 -2.86 -26.27
CA LYS A 67 -8.32 -1.90 -27.15
C LYS A 67 -7.40 -1.12 -28.10
N LYS A 68 -6.10 -1.04 -27.83
CA LYS A 68 -5.11 -0.40 -28.72
C LYS A 68 -4.47 -1.37 -29.70
N LEU A 69 -4.57 -2.67 -29.44
CA LEU A 69 -4.00 -3.73 -30.29
C LEU A 69 -4.99 -4.24 -31.34
N TYR A 70 -6.29 -4.00 -31.15
CA TYR A 70 -7.37 -4.22 -32.11
C TYR A 70 -7.81 -2.89 -32.71
#